data_AF-A0A834IBB7-F1
#
_entry.id   AF-A0A834IBB7-F1
#
_cell.length_a   1.000
_cell.length_b   1.000
_cell.length_c   1.000
_cell.angle_alpha   90.00
_cell.angle_beta   90.00
_cell.angle_gamma   90.00
#
_symmetry.space_group_name_H-M   'P 1'
#
loop_
_entity.id
_entity.type
_entity.pdbx_description
1 polymer ?
#
loop_
_entity_poly.entity_id
_entity_poly.type
_entity_poly.pdbx_seq_one_letter_code
_entity_poly.pdbx_strand_id
1 'polypeptide(L)'
;MKEFLAENNLCGQTVLLLVSRGNAIIAELLRLKNYIPKVFRLENKQDIQKYNEIIFDFFYFKISDSQEQKIENNEALRDIDEEFRDNNLEILKRFYLLFESVHSYVIDLNRYIEELEEGFYIHQTLESVFLDAEGKQLLCEALFLYGLMLIMIDAYIEGSIRERLLVSYYRYTPQRRDTQSCFDEVCKLLRDTGLNSVKKPLYYPEDYFQRIPLHSTYVDMVIGVQL
;
A
#
# COMPACT_ATOMS: atom_id res chain seq x y z
N MET A 1 -13.21 33.94 -13.86
CA MET A 1 -13.13 32.51 -13.49
C MET A 1 -12.35 32.49 -12.18
N LYS A 2 -12.92 32.00 -11.07
CA LYS A 2 -12.14 31.86 -9.84
C LYS A 2 -11.09 30.78 -10.11
N GLU A 3 -9.83 31.03 -9.78
CA GLU A 3 -8.74 30.06 -9.95
C GLU A 3 -9.06 28.80 -9.14
N PHE A 4 -9.05 27.63 -9.78
CA PHE A 4 -9.42 26.38 -9.14
C PHE A 4 -8.45 26.05 -7.99
N LEU A 5 -7.18 26.38 -8.17
CA LEU A 5 -6.12 26.19 -7.16
C LEU A 5 -5.92 27.39 -6.23
N ALA A 6 -6.86 28.32 -6.14
CA ALA A 6 -6.80 29.39 -5.14
C ALA A 6 -6.76 28.78 -3.71
N GLU A 7 -6.03 29.41 -2.79
CA GLU A 7 -5.87 28.92 -1.40
C GLU A 7 -7.20 28.78 -0.65
N ASN A 8 -8.21 29.56 -1.03
CA ASN A 8 -9.55 29.51 -0.44
C ASN A 8 -10.50 28.53 -1.14
N ASN A 9 -10.07 27.86 -2.21
CA ASN A 9 -10.86 26.81 -2.85
C ASN A 9 -10.48 25.45 -2.24
N LEU A 10 -11.22 25.05 -1.20
CA LEU A 10 -10.99 23.79 -0.51
C LEU A 10 -11.00 22.58 -1.46
N CYS A 11 -11.89 22.57 -2.46
CA CYS A 11 -11.99 21.48 -3.44
C CYS A 11 -10.70 21.29 -4.22
N GLY A 12 -10.14 22.38 -4.74
CA GLY A 12 -8.88 22.35 -5.49
C GLY A 12 -7.68 22.04 -4.60
N GLN A 13 -7.64 22.59 -3.39
CA GLN A 13 -6.57 22.32 -2.42
C GLN A 13 -6.56 20.85 -1.95
N THR A 14 -7.73 20.22 -1.75
CA THR A 14 -7.79 18.81 -1.33
C THR A 14 -7.20 17.89 -2.40
N VAL A 15 -7.59 18.04 -3.67
CA VAL A 15 -7.05 17.20 -4.75
C VAL A 15 -5.58 17.49 -5.04
N LEU A 16 -5.15 18.75 -4.94
CA LEU A 16 -3.74 19.13 -5.06
C LEU A 16 -2.88 18.47 -3.97
N LEU A 17 -3.35 18.49 -2.71
CA LEU A 17 -2.69 17.83 -1.60
C LEU A 17 -2.63 16.31 -1.80
N LEU A 18 -3.71 15.72 -2.31
CA LEU A 18 -3.77 14.29 -2.62
C LEU A 18 -2.71 13.92 -3.67
N VAL A 19 -2.66 14.62 -4.80
CA VAL A 19 -1.66 14.42 -5.85
C VAL A 19 -0.22 14.64 -5.33
N SER A 20 0.00 15.66 -4.50
CA SER A 20 1.29 15.90 -3.85
C SER A 20 1.72 14.74 -2.95
N ARG A 21 0.79 14.18 -2.16
CA ARG A 21 1.04 12.99 -1.33
C ARG A 21 1.37 11.77 -2.19
N GLY A 22 0.68 11.60 -3.31
CA GLY A 22 0.94 10.49 -4.24
C GLY A 22 2.36 10.53 -4.80
N ASN A 23 2.83 11.71 -5.22
CA ASN A 23 4.22 11.90 -5.65
C ASN A 23 5.23 11.58 -4.52
N ALA A 24 4.94 11.98 -3.27
CA ALA A 24 5.79 11.66 -2.13
C ALA A 24 5.86 10.15 -1.84
N ILE A 25 4.75 9.42 -1.97
CA ILE A 25 4.70 7.96 -1.82
C ILE A 25 5.60 7.28 -2.86
N ILE A 26 5.51 7.69 -4.13
CA ILE A 26 6.36 7.15 -5.21
C ILE A 26 7.84 7.41 -4.91
N ALA A 27 8.18 8.62 -4.46
CA ALA A 27 9.55 8.95 -4.09
C ALA A 27 10.07 8.04 -2.95
N GLU A 28 9.24 7.80 -1.92
CA GLU A 28 9.62 6.91 -0.82
C GLU A 28 9.74 5.45 -1.27
N LEU A 29 8.86 4.97 -2.15
CA LEU A 29 8.95 3.64 -2.75
C LEU A 29 10.27 3.46 -3.50
N LEU A 30 10.62 4.42 -4.37
CA LEU A 30 11.86 4.41 -5.14
C LEU A 30 13.11 4.47 -4.26
N ARG A 31 13.01 5.08 -3.08
CA ARG A 31 14.07 5.06 -2.08
C ARG A 31 14.14 3.69 -1.42
N LEU A 32 13.03 3.21 -0.84
CA LEU A 32 12.96 2.00 -0.02
C LEU A 32 13.23 0.72 -0.78
N LYS A 33 12.97 0.64 -2.09
CA LYS A 33 13.30 -0.56 -2.88
C LYS A 33 14.78 -0.98 -2.77
N ASN A 34 15.68 -0.03 -2.52
CA ASN A 34 17.11 -0.29 -2.38
C ASN A 34 17.51 -0.69 -0.94
N TYR A 35 16.58 -0.65 0.01
CA TYR A 35 16.79 -0.94 1.44
C TYR A 35 16.03 -2.18 1.92
N ILE A 36 15.52 -3.01 1.02
CA ILE A 36 14.93 -4.31 1.38
C ILE A 36 16.03 -5.17 2.04
N PRO A 37 15.91 -5.57 3.32
CA PRO A 37 16.94 -6.37 3.95
C PRO A 37 17.05 -7.75 3.29
N LYS A 38 18.28 -8.16 2.97
CA LYS A 38 18.53 -9.39 2.19
C LYS A 38 17.97 -10.65 2.85
N VAL A 39 17.91 -10.67 4.18
CA VAL A 39 17.34 -11.78 4.98
C VAL A 39 15.88 -12.09 4.62
N PHE A 40 15.11 -11.10 4.17
CA PHE A 40 13.72 -11.32 3.73
C PHE A 40 13.61 -12.01 2.37
N ARG A 41 14.69 -12.04 1.57
CA ARG A 41 14.72 -12.74 0.28
C ARG A 41 14.83 -14.26 0.48
N LEU A 42 15.51 -14.69 1.54
CA LEU A 42 15.78 -16.12 1.84
C LEU A 42 16.39 -16.87 0.63
N GLU A 43 17.32 -16.24 -0.09
CA GLU A 43 17.91 -16.79 -1.32
C GLU A 43 19.03 -17.80 -1.07
N ASN A 44 19.69 -17.75 0.08
CA ASN A 44 20.82 -18.63 0.40
C ASN A 44 20.46 -19.64 1.50
N LYS A 45 21.15 -20.79 1.50
CA LYS A 45 20.88 -21.89 2.44
C LYS A 45 21.12 -21.50 3.90
N GLN A 46 22.04 -20.56 4.16
CA GLN A 46 22.39 -20.15 5.53
C GLN A 46 21.24 -19.34 6.15
N ASP A 47 20.71 -18.35 5.42
CA ASP A 47 19.59 -17.53 5.85
C ASP A 47 18.33 -18.39 6.03
N ILE A 48 18.08 -19.34 5.12
CA ILE A 48 16.97 -20.29 5.26
C ILE A 48 17.13 -21.11 6.54
N GLN A 49 18.32 -21.68 6.80
CA GLN A 49 18.56 -22.48 8.00
C GLN A 49 18.45 -21.68 9.30
N LYS A 50 18.85 -20.40 9.29
CA LYS A 50 18.81 -19.54 10.48
C LYS A 50 17.43 -18.96 10.75
N TYR A 51 16.69 -18.55 9.70
CA TYR A 51 15.53 -17.67 9.85
C TYR A 51 14.18 -18.26 9.40
N ASN A 52 14.14 -19.46 8.79
CA ASN A 52 12.88 -20.05 8.31
C ASN A 52 11.84 -20.29 9.43
N GLU A 53 12.28 -20.40 10.68
CA GLU A 53 11.39 -20.62 11.82
C GLU A 53 10.93 -19.32 12.50
N ILE A 54 11.32 -18.15 11.98
CA ILE A 54 10.90 -16.84 12.54
C ILE A 54 10.43 -15.83 11.47
N ILE A 55 10.87 -15.99 10.22
CA ILE A 55 10.38 -15.21 9.07
C ILE A 55 9.26 -16.00 8.41
N PHE A 56 8.04 -15.48 8.50
CA PHE A 56 6.86 -16.13 7.97
C PHE A 56 6.16 -15.24 6.93
N ASP A 57 5.43 -15.85 6.01
CA ASP A 57 4.52 -15.14 5.09
C ASP A 57 3.09 -15.10 5.66
N PHE A 58 2.10 -14.69 4.87
CA PHE A 58 0.71 -14.57 5.33
C PHE A 58 0.07 -15.87 5.81
N PHE A 59 0.68 -17.04 5.55
CA PHE A 59 0.22 -18.28 6.16
C PHE A 59 0.33 -18.26 7.68
N TYR A 60 1.25 -17.47 8.24
CA TYR A 60 1.41 -17.24 9.68
C TYR A 60 0.09 -16.96 10.39
N PHE A 61 -0.78 -16.10 9.82
CA PHE A 61 -2.04 -15.71 10.47
C PHE A 61 -3.01 -16.88 10.68
N LYS A 62 -2.82 -18.01 9.97
CA LYS A 62 -3.62 -19.24 10.18
C LYS A 62 -3.06 -20.15 11.26
N ILE A 63 -1.79 -19.98 11.64
CA ILE A 63 -1.05 -20.90 12.51
C ILE A 63 -0.25 -20.17 13.61
N SER A 64 -0.58 -18.89 13.88
CA SER A 64 0.21 -17.99 14.73
C SER A 64 0.47 -18.60 16.09
N ASP A 65 -0.56 -19.15 16.73
CA ASP A 65 -0.46 -19.72 18.08
C ASP A 65 0.59 -20.84 18.15
N SER A 66 0.63 -21.71 17.13
CA SER A 66 1.60 -22.80 17.07
C SER A 66 3.03 -22.30 16.81
N GLN A 67 3.20 -21.23 16.04
CA GLN A 67 4.51 -20.67 15.75
C GLN A 67 5.06 -19.90 16.95
N GLU A 68 4.25 -19.05 17.58
CA GLU A 68 4.66 -18.32 18.78
C GLU A 68 4.96 -19.28 19.93
N GLN A 69 4.12 -20.31 20.16
CA GLN A 69 4.42 -21.34 21.17
C GLN A 69 5.73 -22.08 20.87
N LYS A 70 6.05 -22.34 19.59
CA LYS A 70 7.31 -22.98 19.21
C LYS A 70 8.51 -22.09 19.54
N ILE A 71 8.42 -20.80 19.24
CA ILE A 71 9.47 -19.82 19.54
C ILE A 71 9.64 -19.69 21.05
N GLU A 72 8.56 -19.48 21.80
CA GLU A 72 8.58 -19.31 23.25
C GLU A 72 9.22 -20.49 24.00
N ASN A 73 9.01 -21.73 23.52
CA ASN A 73 9.53 -22.94 24.15
C ASN A 73 10.95 -23.31 23.72
N ASN A 74 11.59 -22.55 22.83
CA ASN A 74 12.93 -22.83 22.34
C ASN A 74 13.86 -21.62 22.55
N GLU A 75 14.80 -21.75 23.49
CA GLU A 75 15.77 -20.70 23.83
C GLU A 75 16.54 -20.18 22.61
N ALA A 76 17.03 -21.06 21.75
CA ALA A 76 17.77 -20.66 20.56
C ALA A 76 16.89 -19.87 19.56
N LEU A 77 15.60 -20.18 19.45
CA LEU A 77 14.69 -19.42 18.59
C LEU A 77 14.35 -18.06 19.18
N ARG A 78 14.19 -17.96 20.50
CA ARG A 78 13.96 -16.67 21.18
C ARG A 78 15.13 -15.71 20.96
N ASP A 79 16.35 -16.20 21.15
CA ASP A 79 17.56 -15.40 20.96
C ASP A 79 17.68 -14.90 19.52
N ILE A 80 17.39 -15.75 18.53
CA ILE A 80 17.42 -15.38 17.11
C ILE A 80 16.28 -14.41 16.76
N ASP A 81 15.07 -14.59 17.30
CA ASP A 81 13.92 -13.71 17.05
C ASP A 81 14.13 -12.32 17.66
N GLU A 82 14.69 -12.23 18.87
CA GLU A 82 15.06 -10.98 19.52
C GLU A 82 16.17 -10.25 18.75
N GLU A 83 17.26 -10.96 18.39
CA GLU A 83 18.34 -10.42 17.55
C GLU A 83 17.77 -9.91 16.21
N PHE A 84 16.87 -10.67 15.59
CA PHE A 84 16.27 -10.29 14.32
C PHE A 84 15.39 -9.04 14.44
N ARG A 85 14.57 -8.97 15.48
CA ARG A 85 13.71 -7.82 15.78
C ARG A 85 14.55 -6.55 15.96
N ASP A 86 15.56 -6.59 16.83
CA ASP A 86 16.36 -5.40 17.14
C ASP A 86 17.09 -4.85 15.90
N ASN A 87 17.53 -5.74 15.02
CA ASN A 87 18.23 -5.35 13.79
C ASN A 87 17.31 -4.83 12.68
N ASN A 88 16.03 -5.23 12.66
CA ASN A 88 15.13 -4.98 11.52
C ASN A 88 13.89 -4.13 11.84
N LEU A 89 13.55 -3.89 13.11
CA LEU A 89 12.30 -3.23 13.48
C LEU A 89 12.13 -1.83 12.84
N GLU A 90 13.19 -1.03 12.80
CA GLU A 90 13.12 0.31 12.23
C GLU A 90 12.88 0.30 10.72
N ILE A 91 13.51 -0.61 9.97
CA ILE A 91 13.26 -0.73 8.53
C ILE A 91 11.87 -1.33 8.27
N LEU A 92 11.41 -2.27 9.10
CA LEU A 92 10.04 -2.81 9.05
C LEU A 92 8.98 -1.73 9.23
N LYS A 93 9.15 -0.83 10.22
CA LYS A 93 8.26 0.33 10.41
C LYS A 93 8.19 1.20 9.16
N ARG A 94 9.32 1.46 8.49
CA ARG A 94 9.36 2.28 7.27
C ARG A 94 8.64 1.62 6.10
N PHE A 95 8.81 0.31 5.91
CA PHE A 95 8.05 -0.43 4.90
C PHE A 95 6.55 -0.45 5.21
N TYR A 96 6.16 -0.69 6.46
CA TYR A 96 4.75 -0.63 6.84
C TYR A 96 4.16 0.75 6.56
N LEU A 97 4.84 1.85 6.94
CA LEU A 97 4.37 3.21 6.67
C LEU A 97 4.22 3.49 5.16
N LEU A 98 5.13 3.00 4.33
CA LEU A 98 4.99 3.09 2.86
C LEU A 98 3.70 2.38 2.40
N PHE A 99 3.50 1.16 2.85
CA PHE A 99 2.36 0.32 2.49
C PHE A 99 1.02 0.90 2.97
N GLU A 100 0.98 1.35 4.21
CA GLU A 100 -0.16 2.07 4.79
C GLU A 100 -0.44 3.36 4.02
N SER A 101 0.57 4.12 3.63
CA SER A 101 0.38 5.36 2.87
C SER A 101 -0.27 5.13 1.50
N VAL A 102 0.03 4.00 0.83
CA VAL A 102 -0.60 3.62 -0.44
C VAL A 102 -2.07 3.26 -0.23
N HIS A 103 -2.38 2.51 0.83
CA HIS A 103 -3.75 2.22 1.22
C HIS A 103 -4.52 3.51 1.56
N SER A 104 -3.96 4.37 2.41
CA SER A 104 -4.58 5.65 2.77
C SER A 104 -4.79 6.56 1.55
N TYR A 105 -3.88 6.54 0.58
CA TYR A 105 -4.02 7.32 -0.65
C TYR A 105 -5.30 6.98 -1.40
N VAL A 106 -5.57 5.68 -1.64
CA VAL A 106 -6.78 5.27 -2.39
C VAL A 106 -8.06 5.49 -1.59
N ILE A 107 -8.02 5.29 -0.26
CA ILE A 107 -9.17 5.58 0.60
C ILE A 107 -9.49 7.08 0.60
N ASP A 108 -8.47 7.94 0.72
CA ASP A 108 -8.65 9.38 0.67
C ASP A 108 -9.12 9.86 -0.71
N LEU A 109 -8.67 9.20 -1.80
CA LEU A 109 -9.12 9.50 -3.16
C LEU A 109 -10.60 9.14 -3.33
N ASN A 110 -11.01 7.94 -2.93
CA ASN A 110 -12.42 7.56 -2.98
C ASN A 110 -13.29 8.49 -2.14
N ARG A 111 -12.86 8.86 -0.93
CA ARG A 111 -13.58 9.83 -0.09
C ARG A 111 -13.70 11.18 -0.78
N TYR A 112 -12.64 11.67 -1.43
CA TYR A 112 -12.71 12.94 -2.17
C TYR A 112 -13.74 12.90 -3.31
N ILE A 113 -13.83 11.78 -4.03
CA ILE A 113 -14.84 11.58 -5.07
C ILE A 113 -16.25 11.52 -4.46
N GLU A 114 -16.44 10.81 -3.35
CA GLU A 114 -17.71 10.75 -2.62
C GLU A 114 -18.15 12.15 -2.15
N GLU A 115 -17.23 12.93 -1.58
CA GLU A 115 -17.50 14.31 -1.14
C GLU A 115 -17.94 15.22 -2.31
N LEU A 116 -17.41 15.00 -3.52
CA LEU A 116 -17.85 15.71 -4.73
C LEU A 116 -19.26 15.30 -5.17
N GLU A 117 -19.59 14.01 -5.08
CA GLU A 117 -20.91 13.47 -5.43
C GLU A 117 -21.99 13.89 -4.42
N GLU A 118 -21.64 13.94 -3.13
CA GLU A 118 -22.52 14.37 -2.03
C GLU A 118 -22.67 15.89 -1.92
N GLY A 119 -21.90 16.66 -2.72
CA GLY A 119 -21.97 18.12 -2.74
C GLY A 119 -21.35 18.79 -1.52
N PHE A 120 -20.39 18.14 -0.85
CA PHE A 120 -19.63 18.70 0.27
C PHE A 120 -18.92 20.00 -0.12
N TYR A 121 -18.36 20.03 -1.33
CA TYR A 121 -17.74 21.21 -1.91
C TYR A 121 -18.81 22.09 -2.57
N ILE A 122 -19.33 23.07 -1.84
CA ILE A 122 -20.40 23.96 -2.33
C ILE A 122 -20.05 24.52 -3.72
N HIS A 123 -20.95 24.30 -4.69
CA HIS A 123 -20.80 24.69 -6.11
C HIS A 123 -19.74 23.92 -6.92
N GLN A 124 -19.21 22.81 -6.42
CA GLN A 124 -18.34 21.90 -7.16
C GLN A 124 -18.96 20.50 -7.18
N THR A 125 -19.08 19.95 -8.37
CA THR A 125 -19.38 18.54 -8.64
C THR A 125 -18.22 17.91 -9.40
N LEU A 126 -18.19 16.57 -9.48
CA LEU A 126 -17.19 15.86 -10.28
C LEU A 126 -17.12 16.39 -11.73
N GLU A 127 -18.28 16.59 -12.38
CA GLU A 127 -18.37 17.16 -13.74
C GLU A 127 -17.74 18.54 -13.82
N SER A 128 -18.03 19.42 -12.85
CA SER A 128 -17.50 20.79 -12.86
C SER A 128 -15.99 20.83 -12.69
N VAL A 129 -15.41 19.90 -11.91
CA VAL A 129 -13.95 19.76 -11.76
C VAL A 129 -13.32 19.26 -13.07
N PHE A 130 -14.00 18.36 -13.80
CA PHE A 130 -13.54 17.91 -15.12
C PHE A 130 -13.67 18.96 -16.24
N LEU A 131 -14.55 19.95 -16.08
CA LEU A 131 -14.64 21.11 -16.98
C LEU A 131 -13.53 22.13 -16.74
N ASP A 132 -12.94 22.13 -15.53
CA ASP A 132 -11.77 22.94 -15.20
C ASP A 132 -10.48 22.24 -15.68
N ALA A 133 -9.55 23.01 -16.25
CA ALA A 133 -8.33 22.45 -16.82
C ALA A 133 -7.37 21.91 -15.74
N GLU A 134 -7.24 22.61 -14.62
CA GLU A 134 -6.38 22.21 -13.50
C GLU A 134 -7.02 21.04 -12.74
N GLY A 135 -8.32 21.13 -12.48
CA GLY A 135 -9.11 20.07 -11.85
C GLY A 135 -9.05 18.75 -12.63
N LYS A 136 -9.30 18.80 -13.94
CA LYS A 136 -9.18 17.64 -14.83
C LYS A 136 -7.79 17.03 -14.80
N GLN A 137 -6.74 17.85 -14.89
CA GLN A 137 -5.37 17.35 -14.85
C GLN A 137 -5.09 16.61 -13.53
N LEU A 138 -5.43 17.22 -12.39
CA LEU A 138 -5.17 16.63 -11.07
C LEU A 138 -5.97 15.34 -10.85
N LEU A 139 -7.22 15.27 -11.31
CA LEU A 139 -8.02 14.04 -11.28
C LEU A 139 -7.38 12.94 -12.14
N CYS A 140 -7.01 13.23 -13.38
CA CYS A 140 -6.30 12.27 -14.23
C CYS A 140 -4.98 11.79 -13.59
N GLU A 141 -4.22 12.72 -13.00
CA GLU A 141 -2.95 12.42 -12.32
C GLU A 141 -3.17 11.55 -11.08
N ALA A 142 -4.21 11.81 -10.28
CA ALA A 142 -4.50 11.02 -9.09
C ALA A 142 -4.77 9.54 -9.42
N LEU A 143 -5.57 9.27 -10.47
CA LEU A 143 -5.78 7.90 -10.95
C LEU A 143 -4.47 7.25 -11.42
N PHE A 144 -3.68 7.99 -12.21
CA PHE A 144 -2.40 7.50 -12.73
C PHE A 144 -1.42 7.15 -11.59
N LEU A 145 -1.31 8.02 -10.58
CA LEU A 145 -0.42 7.84 -9.44
C LEU A 145 -0.77 6.57 -8.65
N TYR A 146 -2.05 6.30 -8.39
CA TYR A 146 -2.46 5.08 -7.69
C TYR A 146 -2.04 3.82 -8.47
N GLY A 147 -2.38 3.77 -9.77
CA GLY A 147 -2.00 2.63 -10.61
C GLY A 147 -0.48 2.44 -10.67
N LEU A 148 0.27 3.54 -10.75
CA LEU A 148 1.72 3.52 -10.75
C LEU A 148 2.30 3.00 -9.42
N MET A 149 1.74 3.40 -8.28
CA MET A 149 2.15 2.87 -6.97
C MET A 149 2.00 1.35 -6.93
N LEU A 150 0.83 0.80 -7.32
CA LEU A 150 0.60 -0.64 -7.31
C LEU A 150 1.58 -1.39 -8.21
N ILE A 151 1.75 -0.93 -9.46
CA ILE A 151 2.67 -1.55 -10.41
C ILE A 151 4.11 -1.50 -9.90
N MET A 152 4.54 -0.38 -9.32
CA MET A 152 5.89 -0.23 -8.79
C MET A 152 6.15 -1.08 -7.56
N ILE A 153 5.16 -1.22 -6.67
CA ILE A 153 5.27 -2.14 -5.53
C ILE A 153 5.53 -3.56 -6.04
N ASP A 154 4.77 -4.01 -7.03
CA ASP A 154 4.91 -5.36 -7.59
C ASP A 154 6.21 -5.56 -8.38
N ALA A 155 6.68 -4.53 -9.07
CA ALA A 155 7.92 -4.57 -9.83
C ALA A 155 9.17 -4.56 -8.94
N TYR A 156 9.13 -3.89 -7.79
CA TYR A 156 10.32 -3.66 -6.95
C TYR A 156 10.34 -4.45 -5.64
N ILE A 157 9.18 -4.89 -5.15
CA ILE A 157 9.05 -5.60 -3.88
C ILE A 157 8.18 -6.83 -4.14
N GLU A 158 8.84 -7.97 -4.41
CA GLU A 158 8.18 -9.24 -4.71
C GLU A 158 7.14 -9.61 -3.65
N GLY A 159 6.03 -10.23 -4.05
CA GLY A 159 4.91 -10.55 -3.17
C GLY A 159 5.33 -11.29 -1.90
N SER A 160 6.13 -12.35 -2.03
CA SER A 160 6.65 -13.10 -0.88
C SER A 160 7.47 -12.24 0.09
N ILE A 161 8.22 -11.25 -0.41
CA ILE A 161 8.98 -10.32 0.42
C ILE A 161 8.03 -9.38 1.16
N ARG A 162 7.02 -8.83 0.48
CA ARG A 162 6.00 -7.95 1.11
C ARG A 162 5.30 -8.64 2.26
N GLU A 163 4.86 -9.88 2.03
CA GLU A 163 4.17 -10.66 3.06
C GLU A 163 5.06 -10.90 4.28
N ARG A 164 6.33 -11.27 4.07
CA ARG A 164 7.29 -11.46 5.16
C ARG A 164 7.57 -10.18 5.94
N LEU A 165 7.73 -9.05 5.24
CA LEU A 165 7.91 -7.74 5.89
C LEU A 165 6.70 -7.39 6.76
N LEU A 166 5.48 -7.56 6.22
CA LEU A 166 4.25 -7.25 6.95
C LEU A 166 4.05 -8.15 8.17
N VAL A 167 4.35 -9.44 8.05
CA VAL A 167 4.22 -10.39 9.17
C VAL A 167 5.27 -10.13 10.24
N SER A 168 6.53 -9.88 9.87
CA SER A 168 7.55 -9.48 10.87
C SER A 168 7.18 -8.17 11.55
N TYR A 169 6.68 -7.17 10.81
CA TYR A 169 6.17 -5.94 11.43
C TYR A 169 5.04 -6.25 12.42
N TYR A 170 4.08 -7.09 12.03
CA TYR A 170 2.95 -7.48 12.88
C TYR A 170 3.40 -8.16 14.18
N ARG A 171 4.33 -9.11 14.09
CA ARG A 171 4.87 -9.86 15.24
C ARG A 171 5.60 -8.94 16.24
N TYR A 172 6.35 -7.96 15.74
CA TYR A 172 7.23 -7.15 16.58
C TYR A 172 6.64 -5.84 17.10
N THR A 173 5.45 -5.46 16.63
CA THR A 173 4.77 -4.24 17.05
C THR A 173 3.50 -4.53 17.86
N PRO A 174 3.23 -3.76 18.93
CA PRO A 174 2.00 -3.95 19.70
C PRO A 174 0.77 -3.72 18.83
N GLN A 175 -0.06 -4.74 18.69
CA GLN A 175 -1.33 -4.62 18.00
C GLN A 175 -2.34 -3.92 18.89
N ARG A 176 -2.70 -2.68 18.55
CA ARG A 176 -3.85 -2.02 19.18
C ARG A 176 -5.12 -2.39 18.42
N ARG A 177 -6.23 -2.58 19.13
CA ARG A 177 -7.49 -3.03 18.52
C ARG A 177 -8.03 -2.06 17.46
N ASP A 178 -7.75 -0.77 17.62
CA ASP A 178 -8.12 0.30 16.70
C ASP A 178 -7.30 0.31 15.41
N THR A 179 -6.06 -0.20 15.41
CA THR A 179 -5.19 -0.26 14.23
C THR A 179 -5.30 -1.57 13.46
N GLN A 180 -5.93 -2.60 14.05
CA GLN A 180 -5.98 -3.95 13.48
C GLN A 180 -6.73 -4.02 12.14
N SER A 181 -7.86 -3.32 12.01
CA SER A 181 -8.60 -3.28 10.74
C SER A 181 -7.83 -2.59 9.62
N CYS A 182 -7.06 -1.55 9.94
CA CYS A 182 -6.18 -0.89 8.97
C CYS A 182 -5.10 -1.85 8.48
N PHE A 183 -4.48 -2.60 9.40
CA PHE A 183 -3.44 -3.58 9.07
C PHE A 183 -3.97 -4.70 8.14
N ASP A 184 -5.17 -5.21 8.41
CA ASP A 184 -5.80 -6.26 7.60
C ASP A 184 -6.07 -5.79 6.16
N GLU A 185 -6.56 -4.56 5.97
CA GLU A 185 -6.78 -3.98 4.64
C GLU A 185 -5.46 -3.71 3.89
N VAL A 186 -4.40 -3.29 4.59
CA VAL A 186 -3.05 -3.18 4.01
C VAL A 186 -2.55 -4.56 3.56
N CYS A 187 -2.74 -5.60 4.36
CA CYS A 187 -2.37 -6.97 3.98
C CYS A 187 -3.18 -7.47 2.78
N LYS A 188 -4.49 -7.20 2.75
CA LYS A 188 -5.35 -7.53 1.61
C LYS A 188 -4.83 -6.86 0.33
N LEU A 189 -4.50 -5.57 0.37
CA LEU A 189 -3.95 -4.86 -0.77
C LEU A 189 -2.62 -5.46 -1.23
N LEU A 190 -1.71 -5.80 -0.31
CA LEU A 190 -0.32 -6.16 -0.64
C LEU A 190 0.00 -7.65 -0.76
N ARG A 191 -1.02 -8.50 -0.61
CA ARG A 191 -0.93 -9.95 -0.87
C ARG A 191 -0.19 -10.25 -2.17
N ASP A 192 0.51 -11.37 -2.22
CA ASP A 192 1.17 -11.81 -3.44
C ASP A 192 0.19 -11.83 -4.63
N THR A 193 0.61 -11.24 -5.75
CA THR A 193 -0.14 -11.24 -7.01
C THR A 193 0.19 -12.48 -7.85
N GLY A 194 1.28 -13.17 -7.51
CA GLY A 194 1.88 -14.24 -8.31
C GLY A 194 2.75 -13.72 -9.46
N LEU A 195 2.92 -12.40 -9.59
CA LEU A 195 3.80 -11.81 -10.59
C LEU A 195 5.25 -12.18 -10.29
N ASN A 196 5.94 -12.74 -11.28
CA ASN A 196 7.38 -12.94 -11.24
C ASN A 196 8.01 -12.60 -12.59
N SER A 197 9.34 -12.55 -12.66
CA SER A 197 10.08 -12.12 -13.86
C SER A 197 9.84 -12.98 -15.10
N VAL A 198 9.22 -14.16 -14.95
CA VAL A 198 9.04 -15.14 -16.04
C VAL A 198 7.57 -15.24 -16.48
N LYS A 199 6.63 -15.02 -15.56
CA LYS A 199 5.21 -15.28 -15.80
C LYS A 199 4.32 -14.18 -15.22
N LYS A 200 3.48 -13.63 -16.10
CA LYS A 200 2.35 -12.79 -15.74
C LYS A 200 1.17 -13.69 -15.31
N PRO A 201 0.58 -13.50 -14.12
CA PRO A 201 -0.63 -14.20 -13.70
C PRO A 201 -1.79 -13.95 -14.64
N LEU A 202 -2.76 -14.86 -14.64
CA LEU A 202 -4.03 -14.64 -15.33
C LEU A 202 -4.75 -13.46 -14.66
N TYR A 203 -5.37 -12.57 -15.44
CA TYR A 203 -6.07 -11.37 -14.96
C TYR A 203 -5.20 -10.35 -14.21
N TYR A 204 -3.88 -10.38 -14.39
CA TYR A 204 -3.02 -9.28 -13.95
C TYR A 204 -2.96 -8.18 -15.04
N PRO A 205 -3.02 -6.88 -14.68
CA PRO A 205 -3.08 -6.32 -13.33
C PRO A 205 -4.51 -6.13 -12.79
N GLU A 206 -5.54 -6.54 -13.52
CA GLU A 206 -6.95 -6.26 -13.20
C GLU A 206 -7.34 -6.75 -11.80
N ASP A 207 -7.04 -8.00 -11.45
CA ASP A 207 -7.34 -8.58 -10.13
C ASP A 207 -6.61 -7.86 -9.00
N TYR A 208 -5.41 -7.33 -9.27
CA TYR A 208 -4.67 -6.55 -8.27
C TYR A 208 -5.36 -5.20 -8.03
N PHE A 209 -5.74 -4.50 -9.10
CA PHE A 209 -6.40 -3.20 -9.01
C PHE A 209 -7.79 -3.31 -8.39
N GLN A 210 -8.47 -4.44 -8.55
CA GLN A 210 -9.79 -4.70 -7.96
C GLN A 210 -9.78 -4.93 -6.43
N ARG A 211 -8.61 -5.11 -5.80
CA ARG A 211 -8.55 -5.34 -4.34
C ARG A 211 -9.11 -4.18 -3.53
N ILE A 212 -8.90 -2.95 -4.04
CA ILE A 212 -9.54 -1.73 -3.57
C ILE A 212 -9.99 -0.95 -4.81
N PRO A 213 -11.26 -1.07 -5.19
CA PRO A 213 -11.78 -0.41 -6.40
C PRO A 213 -11.87 1.10 -6.20
N LEU A 214 -11.71 1.82 -7.30
CA LEU A 214 -12.08 3.23 -7.41
C LEU A 214 -13.53 3.35 -7.91
N HIS A 215 -14.16 4.47 -7.62
CA HIS A 215 -15.50 4.80 -8.14
C HIS A 215 -15.55 4.72 -9.66
N SER A 216 -16.46 3.90 -10.19
CA SER A 216 -16.53 3.61 -11.63
C SER A 216 -16.83 4.86 -12.46
N THR A 217 -17.75 5.71 -12.00
CA THR A 217 -18.08 6.98 -12.67
C THR A 217 -16.84 7.87 -12.83
N TYR A 218 -16.01 7.96 -11.79
CA TYR A 218 -14.77 8.70 -11.85
C TYR A 218 -13.79 8.08 -12.85
N VAL A 219 -13.60 6.77 -12.82
CA VAL A 219 -12.73 6.08 -13.79
C VAL A 219 -13.22 6.30 -15.22
N ASP A 220 -14.52 6.14 -15.49
CA ASP A 220 -15.16 6.33 -16.79
C ASP A 220 -14.96 7.75 -17.33
N MET A 221 -15.09 8.76 -16.46
CA MET A 221 -14.82 10.15 -16.81
C MET A 221 -13.35 10.39 -17.16
N VAL A 222 -12.40 9.78 -16.43
CA VAL A 222 -10.96 9.91 -16.74
C VAL A 222 -10.63 9.29 -18.10
N ILE A 223 -11.20 8.11 -18.42
CA ILE A 223 -10.95 7.42 -19.70
C ILE A 223 -11.76 7.98 -20.86
N GLY A 224 -12.74 8.85 -20.59
CA GLY A 224 -13.60 9.46 -21.61
C GLY A 224 -14.66 8.51 -22.17
N VAL A 225 -15.04 7.47 -21.42
CA VAL A 225 -16.17 6.61 -21.77
C VAL A 225 -17.44 7.36 -21.35
N GLN A 226 -18.13 7.96 -22.31
CA GLN A 226 -19.44 8.57 -22.07
C GLN A 226 -20.48 7.47 -21.78
N LEU A 227 -21.25 7.62 -20.70
CA LEU A 227 -22.51 6.91 -20.47
C LEU A 227 -23.61 7.41 -21.42
#